data_AF-A0A3L5TRX2-F1
#
_entry.id   AF-A0A3L5TRX2-F1
#
_cell.length_a   1.000
_cell.length_b   1.000
_cell.length_c   1.000
_cell.angle_alpha   90.00
_cell.angle_beta   90.00
_cell.angle_gamma   90.00
#
_symmetry.space_group_name_H-M   'P 1'
#
loop_
_entity.id
_entity.type
_entity.pdbx_description
1 polymer ?
#
loop_
_entity_poly.entity_id
_entity_poly.type
_entity_poly.pdbx_seq_one_letter_code
_entity_poly.pdbx_strand_id
1 'polypeptide(L)'
;MSDGEPLLISDERHPNPYDTWEDKIRPIVAEFVGVTVFVFVGTMAVQTNDITSIGLAHGLMIALLIAGLGNIRSNAEDAKSSAIIERSRVHLILNMGEGEGTPLLVSGSNAGFKNENFEKVFRPVLAEFVGVTVFVFVGTMVVQTNDIVSIGLAHGLMIALLIMGIGGISGGHFNPAVTLGVALNGGISISLSVLYFFAQMIGGALGAAFTRAVLPSHVYHGNMSINGGAHTLSAEVEPGWAVLCEAILTFVLVFTVLMNALDKRNQDSVLTPLAIGFAVAVDIMGGGMTTGASMNPARSFGPALAVSTFNDDVWKHHYVYWVGPALGSLVAAGIYR
;
A
#
# COMPACT_ATOMS: atom_id res chain seq x y z
N MET A 1 -61.31 37.34 -10.20
CA MET A 1 -60.90 37.89 -8.89
C MET A 1 -60.79 36.69 -7.96
N SER A 2 -59.64 36.26 -7.47
CA SER A 2 -58.40 36.97 -7.14
C SER A 2 -57.16 36.11 -7.41
N ASP A 3 -56.10 36.79 -7.86
CA ASP A 3 -54.67 36.67 -7.54
C ASP A 3 -54.12 35.34 -6.96
N GLY A 4 -53.16 34.79 -7.69
CA GLY A 4 -52.16 33.85 -7.17
C GLY A 4 -50.88 34.00 -8.00
N GLU A 5 -49.85 34.59 -7.40
CA GLU A 5 -48.53 34.80 -8.00
C GLU A 5 -47.87 33.51 -8.51
N PRO A 6 -46.96 33.59 -9.50
CA PRO A 6 -46.16 32.43 -9.89
C PRO A 6 -45.14 32.10 -8.79
N LEU A 7 -45.26 30.89 -8.24
CA LEU A 7 -44.25 30.26 -7.38
C LEU A 7 -42.91 30.19 -8.13
N LEU A 8 -41.95 30.99 -7.67
CA LEU A 8 -40.53 30.82 -7.93
C LEU A 8 -40.09 29.47 -7.32
N ILE A 9 -39.98 28.44 -8.15
CA ILE A 9 -39.26 27.23 -7.77
C ILE A 9 -37.78 27.60 -7.79
N SER A 10 -37.21 27.69 -6.60
CA SER A 10 -35.78 27.83 -6.38
C SER A 10 -35.02 26.73 -7.12
N ASP A 11 -33.96 27.14 -7.83
CA ASP A 11 -32.93 26.29 -8.43
C ASP A 11 -32.26 25.44 -7.34
N GLU A 12 -32.88 24.31 -6.99
CA GLU A 12 -32.21 23.22 -6.30
C GLU A 12 -31.20 22.65 -7.29
N ARG A 13 -29.96 23.15 -7.19
CA ARG A 13 -28.77 22.54 -7.77
C ARG A 13 -28.75 21.05 -7.39
N HIS A 14 -29.29 20.21 -8.25
CA HIS A 14 -29.07 18.77 -8.18
C HIS A 14 -27.55 18.55 -8.28
N PRO A 15 -26.92 17.83 -7.33
CA PRO A 15 -25.54 17.46 -7.47
C PRO A 15 -25.36 16.68 -8.77
N ASN A 16 -24.39 17.11 -9.57
CA ASN A 16 -24.04 16.48 -10.82
C ASN A 16 -23.75 14.98 -10.58
N PRO A 17 -24.44 14.03 -11.24
CA PRO A 17 -24.25 12.60 -11.02
C PRO A 17 -22.86 12.08 -11.43
N TYR A 18 -21.99 12.95 -11.96
CA TYR A 18 -20.59 12.66 -12.31
C TYR A 18 -19.57 13.05 -11.22
N ASP A 19 -20.00 13.48 -10.04
CA ASP A 19 -19.11 13.62 -8.87
C ASP A 19 -18.71 12.21 -8.36
N THR A 20 -17.79 11.57 -9.05
CA THR A 20 -17.28 10.25 -8.66
C THR A 20 -16.33 10.38 -7.47
N TRP A 21 -16.24 9.33 -6.64
CA TRP A 21 -15.27 9.27 -5.53
C TRP A 21 -13.82 9.48 -6.01
N GLU A 22 -13.54 9.21 -7.28
CA GLU A 22 -12.26 9.43 -7.94
C GLU A 22 -11.87 10.92 -7.96
N ASP A 23 -12.83 11.83 -8.17
CA ASP A 23 -12.56 13.28 -8.24
C ASP A 23 -12.25 13.88 -6.85
N LYS A 24 -12.73 13.24 -5.79
CA LYS A 24 -12.50 13.69 -4.40
C LYS A 24 -11.24 13.10 -3.77
N ILE A 25 -10.88 11.86 -4.13
CA ILE A 25 -9.75 11.14 -3.51
C ILE A 25 -8.45 11.32 -4.31
N ARG A 26 -8.49 11.44 -5.65
CA ARG A 26 -7.27 11.61 -6.47
C ARG A 26 -6.40 12.80 -6.07
N PRO A 27 -6.93 13.99 -5.74
CA PRO A 27 -6.11 15.12 -5.31
C PRO A 27 -5.43 14.85 -3.97
N ILE A 28 -6.14 14.23 -3.03
CA ILE A 28 -5.65 13.88 -1.69
C ILE A 28 -4.53 12.83 -1.78
N VAL A 29 -4.72 11.80 -2.61
CA VAL A 29 -3.69 10.77 -2.85
C VAL A 29 -2.48 11.38 -3.57
N ALA A 30 -2.67 12.27 -4.55
CA ALA A 30 -1.58 12.93 -5.24
C ALA A 30 -0.79 13.88 -4.32
N GLU A 31 -1.46 14.58 -3.41
CA GLU A 31 -0.85 15.45 -2.42
C GLU A 31 -0.13 14.63 -1.34
N PHE A 32 -0.72 13.52 -0.87
CA PHE A 32 -0.08 12.61 0.07
C PHE A 32 1.14 11.89 -0.52
N VAL A 33 1.06 11.44 -1.78
CA VAL A 33 2.20 10.88 -2.53
C VAL A 33 3.26 11.95 -2.77
N GLY A 34 2.87 13.18 -3.14
CA GLY A 34 3.78 14.30 -3.33
C GLY A 34 4.54 14.68 -2.05
N VAL A 35 3.84 14.74 -0.92
CA VAL A 35 4.44 14.98 0.40
C VAL A 35 5.33 13.81 0.82
N THR A 36 4.90 12.56 0.60
CA THR A 36 5.69 11.36 0.90
C THR A 36 6.99 11.32 0.08
N VAL A 37 6.92 11.66 -1.21
CA VAL A 37 8.09 11.73 -2.11
C VAL A 37 9.01 12.90 -1.72
N PHE A 38 8.46 14.07 -1.36
CA PHE A 38 9.24 15.23 -0.93
C PHE A 38 9.97 14.97 0.40
N VAL A 39 9.31 14.36 1.38
CA VAL A 39 9.92 14.00 2.66
C VAL A 39 10.93 12.85 2.48
N PHE A 40 10.68 11.89 1.58
CA PHE A 40 11.64 10.82 1.25
C PHE A 40 12.94 11.37 0.69
N VAL A 41 12.85 12.26 -0.29
CA VAL A 41 14.01 12.88 -0.94
C VAL A 41 14.74 13.82 0.02
N GLY A 42 14.00 14.59 0.82
CA GLY A 42 14.58 15.48 1.82
C GLY A 42 15.35 14.76 2.92
N THR A 43 14.89 13.58 3.36
CA THR A 43 15.54 12.81 4.44
C THR A 43 16.71 11.96 3.96
N MET A 44 16.68 11.44 2.72
CA MET A 44 17.81 10.71 2.11
C MET A 44 18.97 11.63 1.70
N ALA A 45 18.68 12.86 1.26
CA ALA A 45 19.69 13.87 0.90
C ALA A 45 20.54 14.33 2.11
N VAL A 46 20.00 14.21 3.33
CA VAL A 46 20.71 14.55 4.57
C VAL A 46 21.60 13.39 5.05
N GLN A 47 21.40 12.16 4.59
CA GLN A 47 22.02 10.96 5.19
C GLN A 47 23.23 10.35 4.46
N THR A 48 23.40 10.53 3.14
CA THR A 48 24.38 9.69 2.40
C THR A 48 25.62 10.42 1.90
N ASN A 49 25.63 11.74 1.74
CA ASN A 49 26.72 12.51 1.10
C ASN A 49 27.21 11.94 -0.26
N ASP A 50 26.52 10.95 -0.85
CA ASP A 50 26.85 10.29 -2.10
C ASP A 50 25.82 10.68 -3.17
N ILE A 51 26.18 11.72 -3.91
CA ILE A 51 25.38 12.33 -4.97
C ILE A 51 25.03 11.32 -6.09
N THR A 52 25.82 10.26 -6.25
CA THR A 52 25.69 9.29 -7.34
C THR A 52 24.54 8.31 -7.11
N SER A 53 24.46 7.73 -5.91
CA SER A 53 23.37 6.84 -5.49
C SER A 53 22.04 7.60 -5.39
N ILE A 54 22.11 8.85 -4.94
CA ILE A 54 20.99 9.81 -4.96
C ILE A 54 20.51 10.06 -6.40
N GLY A 55 21.43 10.25 -7.35
CA GLY A 55 21.12 10.45 -8.76
C GLY A 55 20.43 9.26 -9.43
N LEU A 56 20.79 8.03 -9.07
CA LEU A 56 20.16 6.80 -9.60
C LEU A 56 18.75 6.57 -9.05
N ALA A 57 18.55 6.77 -7.74
CA ALA A 57 17.22 6.68 -7.13
C ALA A 57 16.29 7.79 -7.63
N HIS A 58 16.80 9.02 -7.75
CA HIS A 58 16.10 10.13 -8.43
C HIS A 58 15.81 9.78 -9.89
N GLY A 59 16.78 9.26 -10.63
CA GLY A 59 16.61 8.91 -12.04
C GLY A 59 15.53 7.85 -12.24
N LEU A 60 15.49 6.81 -11.40
CA LEU A 60 14.48 5.75 -11.49
C LEU A 60 13.09 6.26 -11.07
N MET A 61 13.00 7.04 -9.99
CA MET A 61 11.73 7.61 -9.53
C MET A 61 11.20 8.69 -10.48
N ILE A 62 12.06 9.57 -11.01
CA ILE A 62 11.72 10.55 -12.03
C ILE A 62 11.37 9.85 -13.34
N ALA A 63 12.03 8.75 -13.72
CA ALA A 63 11.63 7.97 -14.88
C ALA A 63 10.24 7.34 -14.70
N LEU A 64 9.92 6.82 -13.51
CA LEU A 64 8.59 6.29 -13.19
C LEU A 64 7.53 7.39 -13.11
N LEU A 65 7.87 8.57 -12.57
CA LEU A 65 7.01 9.76 -12.53
C LEU A 65 6.81 10.38 -13.92
N ILE A 66 7.84 10.48 -14.75
CA ILE A 66 7.76 10.99 -16.13
C ILE A 66 7.01 9.99 -17.02
N ALA A 67 7.22 8.68 -16.85
CA ALA A 67 6.42 7.66 -17.54
C ALA A 67 4.94 7.73 -17.12
N GLY A 68 4.67 8.00 -15.84
CA GLY A 68 3.32 8.25 -15.33
C GLY A 68 2.71 9.57 -15.84
N LEU A 69 3.44 10.68 -15.76
CA LEU A 69 2.99 12.02 -16.15
C LEU A 69 2.90 12.22 -17.67
N GLY A 70 3.77 11.58 -18.44
CA GLY A 70 3.72 11.54 -19.91
C GLY A 70 2.42 10.89 -20.39
N ASN A 71 2.01 9.79 -19.74
CA ASN A 71 0.72 9.15 -19.97
C ASN A 71 -0.46 10.02 -19.49
N ILE A 72 -0.31 10.80 -18.42
CA ILE A 72 -1.37 11.71 -17.95
C ILE A 72 -1.56 12.88 -18.92
N ARG A 73 -0.47 13.45 -19.45
CA ARG A 73 -0.52 14.58 -20.40
C ARG A 73 -1.08 14.17 -21.76
N SER A 74 -0.70 13.01 -22.29
CA SER A 74 -1.32 12.49 -23.53
C SER A 74 -2.82 12.29 -23.34
N ASN A 75 -3.23 11.68 -22.22
CA ASN A 75 -4.64 11.45 -21.91
C ASN A 75 -5.44 12.76 -21.70
N ALA A 76 -4.80 13.84 -21.23
CA ALA A 76 -5.45 15.15 -21.08
C ALA A 76 -5.63 15.89 -22.41
N GLU A 77 -4.70 15.73 -23.36
CA GLU A 77 -4.82 16.27 -24.72
C GLU A 77 -5.87 15.48 -25.54
N ASP A 78 -5.95 14.16 -25.34
CA ASP A 78 -6.95 13.28 -25.96
C ASP A 78 -8.36 13.50 -25.37
N ALA A 79 -8.47 13.71 -24.05
CA ALA A 79 -9.75 14.04 -23.40
C ALA A 79 -10.28 15.42 -23.82
N LYS A 80 -9.41 16.41 -23.99
CA LYS A 80 -9.79 17.72 -24.57
C LYS A 80 -10.27 17.58 -26.02
N SER A 81 -9.57 16.78 -26.83
CA SER A 81 -9.95 16.53 -28.22
C SER A 81 -11.30 15.81 -28.33
N SER A 82 -11.55 14.85 -27.45
CA SER A 82 -12.82 14.11 -27.37
C SER A 82 -13.99 15.01 -26.94
N ALA A 83 -13.78 15.87 -25.93
CA ALA A 83 -14.80 16.83 -25.48
C ALA A 83 -15.13 17.91 -26.53
N ILE A 84 -14.16 18.30 -27.35
CA ILE A 84 -14.37 19.22 -28.49
C ILE A 84 -15.20 18.52 -29.58
N ILE A 85 -14.87 17.27 -29.93
CA ILE A 85 -15.62 16.47 -30.92
C ILE A 85 -17.06 16.22 -30.45
N GLU A 86 -17.26 15.96 -29.16
CA GLU A 86 -18.58 15.72 -28.58
C GLU A 86 -19.44 16.99 -28.52
N ARG A 87 -18.85 18.14 -28.17
CA ARG A 87 -19.53 19.46 -28.30
C ARG A 87 -19.91 19.77 -29.74
N SER A 88 -19.05 19.45 -30.72
CA SER A 88 -19.37 19.61 -32.14
C SER A 88 -20.51 18.69 -32.59
N ARG A 89 -20.60 17.47 -32.07
CA ARG A 89 -21.70 16.52 -32.35
C ARG A 89 -23.02 16.95 -31.73
N VAL A 90 -23.02 17.47 -30.50
CA VAL A 90 -24.22 18.01 -29.84
C VAL A 90 -24.74 19.26 -30.58
N HIS A 91 -23.85 20.11 -31.09
CA HIS A 91 -24.24 21.29 -31.88
C HIS A 91 -24.76 20.92 -33.29
N LEU A 92 -24.29 19.80 -33.87
CA LEU A 92 -24.82 19.25 -35.13
C LEU A 92 -26.18 18.57 -34.95
N ILE A 93 -26.41 17.91 -33.81
CA ILE A 93 -27.68 17.24 -33.49
C ILE A 93 -28.77 18.24 -33.10
N LEU A 94 -28.42 19.40 -32.53
CA LEU A 94 -29.39 20.46 -32.19
C LEU A 94 -29.85 21.32 -33.39
N ASN A 95 -29.27 21.13 -34.58
CA ASN A 95 -29.69 21.81 -35.82
C ASN A 95 -30.36 20.87 -36.83
N MET A 96 -30.66 19.62 -36.46
CA MET A 96 -31.38 18.69 -37.31
C MET A 96 -32.71 18.30 -36.68
N GLY A 97 -33.72 19.10 -37.01
CA GLY A 97 -35.05 18.64 -37.42
C GLY A 97 -35.88 17.82 -36.45
N GLU A 98 -36.94 18.45 -35.95
CA GLU A 98 -38.20 17.81 -35.57
C GLU A 98 -38.63 16.77 -36.62
N GLY A 99 -38.85 15.53 -36.21
CA GLY A 99 -39.36 14.47 -37.08
C GLY A 99 -39.45 13.14 -36.35
N GLU A 100 -40.65 12.59 -36.26
CA GLU A 100 -41.04 11.37 -35.54
C GLU A 100 -40.15 10.16 -35.86
N GLY A 101 -39.64 9.48 -34.82
CA GLY A 101 -38.92 8.22 -34.96
C GLY A 101 -38.45 7.69 -33.60
N THR A 102 -38.78 6.43 -33.32
CA THR A 102 -38.40 5.63 -32.13
C THR A 102 -37.05 5.98 -31.51
N PRO A 103 -36.91 6.07 -30.17
CA PRO A 103 -35.62 6.29 -29.54
C PRO A 103 -34.75 5.04 -29.80
N LEU A 104 -33.80 5.17 -30.73
CA LEU A 104 -32.67 4.27 -30.83
C LEU A 104 -31.89 4.40 -29.52
N LEU A 105 -31.91 3.34 -28.71
CA LEU A 105 -30.97 3.17 -27.61
C LEU A 105 -29.57 3.11 -28.21
N VAL A 106 -28.94 4.27 -28.35
CA VAL A 106 -27.49 4.35 -28.53
C VAL A 106 -26.91 3.86 -27.21
N SER A 107 -26.55 2.57 -27.17
CA SER A 107 -25.63 2.01 -26.20
C SER A 107 -24.29 2.72 -26.36
N GLY A 108 -24.18 3.90 -25.75
CA GLY A 108 -22.92 4.58 -25.55
C GLY A 108 -22.18 3.86 -24.45
N SER A 109 -21.37 2.86 -24.80
CA SER A 109 -20.36 2.36 -23.89
C SER A 109 -19.42 3.51 -23.56
N ASN A 110 -19.51 4.05 -22.35
CA ASN A 110 -18.47 4.91 -21.76
C ASN A 110 -17.20 4.08 -21.55
N ALA A 111 -16.52 3.74 -22.64
CA ALA A 111 -15.17 3.21 -22.61
C ALA A 111 -14.22 4.41 -22.42
N GLY A 112 -14.20 4.96 -21.21
CA GLY A 112 -13.08 5.79 -20.79
C GLY A 112 -11.79 5.01 -21.04
N PHE A 113 -10.81 5.63 -21.66
CA PHE A 113 -9.54 5.03 -22.08
C PHE A 113 -8.77 4.54 -20.83
N LYS A 114 -9.12 3.35 -20.31
CA LYS A 114 -8.40 2.71 -19.20
C LYS A 114 -7.05 2.28 -19.75
N ASN A 115 -5.99 3.00 -19.37
CA ASN A 115 -4.64 2.54 -19.62
C ASN A 115 -4.43 1.27 -18.77
N GLU A 116 -4.53 0.11 -19.40
CA GLU A 116 -4.51 -1.18 -18.70
C GLU A 116 -3.24 -1.37 -17.86
N ASN A 117 -2.10 -0.84 -18.30
CA ASN A 117 -0.83 -0.94 -17.55
C ASN A 117 -0.84 -0.06 -16.30
N PHE A 118 -1.48 1.11 -16.37
CA PHE A 118 -1.62 1.98 -15.21
C PHE A 118 -2.48 1.30 -14.13
N GLU A 119 -3.61 0.71 -14.54
CA GLU A 119 -4.56 0.04 -13.65
C GLU A 119 -4.07 -1.29 -13.09
N LYS A 120 -3.46 -2.14 -13.93
CA LYS A 120 -3.07 -3.50 -13.55
C LYS A 120 -1.67 -3.61 -12.96
N VAL A 121 -0.82 -2.60 -13.13
CA VAL A 121 0.59 -2.65 -12.70
C VAL A 121 0.95 -1.46 -11.83
N PHE A 122 0.88 -0.24 -12.37
CA PHE A 122 1.40 0.94 -11.65
C PHE A 122 0.63 1.24 -10.36
N ARG A 123 -0.70 1.34 -10.43
CA ARG A 123 -1.57 1.61 -9.28
C ARG A 123 -1.41 0.56 -8.17
N PRO A 124 -1.45 -0.75 -8.44
CA PRO A 124 -1.20 -1.78 -7.44
C PRO A 124 0.18 -1.69 -6.79
N VAL A 125 1.25 -1.51 -7.58
CA VAL A 125 2.63 -1.39 -7.08
C VAL A 125 2.79 -0.16 -6.18
N LEU A 126 2.18 0.98 -6.57
CA LEU A 126 2.19 2.19 -5.76
C LEU A 126 1.42 2.00 -4.45
N ALA A 127 0.28 1.30 -4.48
CA ALA A 127 -0.49 1.00 -3.27
C ALA A 127 0.31 0.12 -2.29
N GLU A 128 1.04 -0.89 -2.78
CA GLU A 128 1.94 -1.69 -1.94
C GLU A 128 3.06 -0.85 -1.31
N PHE A 129 3.70 0.02 -2.10
CA PHE A 129 4.73 0.93 -1.61
C PHE A 129 4.20 1.86 -0.50
N VAL A 130 3.08 2.54 -0.74
CA VAL A 130 2.46 3.46 0.23
C VAL A 130 1.99 2.71 1.47
N GLY A 131 1.34 1.55 1.28
CA GLY A 131 0.86 0.72 2.38
C GLY A 131 1.97 0.26 3.30
N VAL A 132 3.07 -0.28 2.75
CA VAL A 132 4.22 -0.69 3.58
C VAL A 132 4.91 0.50 4.23
N THR A 133 5.00 1.65 3.54
CA THR A 133 5.55 2.88 4.14
C THR A 133 4.82 3.28 5.40
N VAL A 134 3.48 3.39 5.32
CA VAL A 134 2.64 3.75 6.47
C VAL A 134 2.68 2.66 7.55
N PHE A 135 2.61 1.39 7.15
CA PHE A 135 2.64 0.26 8.06
C PHE A 135 3.93 0.23 8.89
N VAL A 136 5.10 0.37 8.25
CA VAL A 136 6.40 0.34 8.94
C VAL A 136 6.63 1.60 9.77
N PHE A 137 6.19 2.77 9.31
CA PHE A 137 6.26 4.01 10.10
C PHE A 137 5.46 3.87 11.41
N VAL A 138 4.17 3.52 11.32
CA VAL A 138 3.33 3.32 12.51
C VAL A 138 3.87 2.19 13.38
N GLY A 139 4.32 1.10 12.75
CA GLY A 139 4.82 -0.08 13.42
C GLY A 139 6.09 0.17 14.25
N THR A 140 7.02 0.96 13.73
CA THR A 140 8.23 1.33 14.49
C THR A 140 7.94 2.40 15.55
N MET A 141 7.02 3.33 15.29
CA MET A 141 6.61 4.35 16.27
C MET A 141 5.95 3.76 17.52
N VAL A 142 5.10 2.74 17.38
CA VAL A 142 4.40 2.14 18.53
C VAL A 142 5.34 1.37 19.47
N VAL A 143 6.55 0.99 19.03
CA VAL A 143 7.53 0.30 19.90
C VAL A 143 7.89 1.12 21.14
N GLN A 144 7.76 2.45 21.06
CA GLN A 144 7.97 3.36 22.20
C GLN A 144 7.05 3.08 23.40
N THR A 145 5.91 2.41 23.21
CA THR A 145 5.01 2.06 24.32
C THR A 145 5.62 1.02 25.25
N ASN A 146 6.58 0.22 24.76
CA ASN A 146 7.14 -0.93 25.46
C ASN A 146 6.05 -1.88 26.03
N ASP A 147 4.90 -1.95 25.35
CA ASP A 147 3.77 -2.79 25.73
C ASP A 147 3.38 -3.67 24.54
N ILE A 148 3.54 -4.98 24.72
CA ILE A 148 3.35 -5.93 23.62
C ILE A 148 1.90 -5.97 23.11
N VAL A 149 0.93 -5.68 23.97
CA VAL A 149 -0.48 -5.62 23.59
C VAL A 149 -0.74 -4.42 22.69
N SER A 150 -0.27 -3.24 23.08
CA SER A 150 -0.36 -2.02 22.25
C SER A 150 0.38 -2.18 20.93
N ILE A 151 1.58 -2.77 20.94
CA ILE A 151 2.36 -3.03 19.72
C ILE A 151 1.60 -3.98 18.80
N GLY A 152 1.08 -5.10 19.31
CA GLY A 152 0.33 -6.08 18.53
C GLY A 152 -0.96 -5.49 17.94
N LEU A 153 -1.78 -4.83 18.76
CA LEU A 153 -3.01 -4.21 18.29
C LEU A 153 -2.75 -3.13 17.25
N ALA A 154 -1.76 -2.25 17.44
CA ALA A 154 -1.48 -1.19 16.48
C ALA A 154 -1.05 -1.74 15.13
N HIS A 155 -0.18 -2.76 15.09
CA HIS A 155 0.23 -3.39 13.83
C HIS A 155 -0.94 -4.10 13.14
N GLY A 156 -1.71 -4.89 13.89
CA GLY A 156 -2.85 -5.62 13.34
C GLY A 156 -3.95 -4.71 12.81
N LEU A 157 -4.33 -3.69 13.58
CA LEU A 157 -5.32 -2.69 13.16
C LEU A 157 -4.82 -1.88 11.96
N MET A 158 -3.52 -1.53 11.91
CA MET A 158 -2.96 -0.84 10.75
C MET A 158 -3.05 -1.68 9.48
N ILE A 159 -2.73 -2.98 9.55
CA ILE A 159 -2.90 -3.89 8.41
C ILE A 159 -4.36 -3.97 7.98
N ALA A 160 -5.29 -4.14 8.93
CA ALA A 160 -6.72 -4.18 8.61
C ALA A 160 -7.18 -2.88 7.93
N LEU A 161 -6.76 -1.71 8.43
CA LEU A 161 -7.08 -0.40 7.85
C LEU A 161 -6.51 -0.23 6.44
N LEU A 162 -5.27 -0.68 6.19
CA LEU A 162 -4.66 -0.61 4.86
C LEU A 162 -5.37 -1.52 3.86
N ILE A 163 -5.72 -2.75 4.26
CA ILE A 163 -6.46 -3.68 3.41
C ILE A 163 -7.86 -3.10 3.11
N MET A 164 -8.56 -2.56 4.12
CA MET A 164 -9.86 -1.91 3.90
C MET A 164 -9.76 -0.66 3.00
N GLY A 165 -8.72 0.15 3.17
CA GLY A 165 -8.58 1.43 2.46
C GLY A 165 -8.07 1.29 1.02
N ILE A 166 -7.02 0.50 0.82
CA ILE A 166 -6.31 0.40 -0.47
C ILE A 166 -6.09 -1.05 -0.95
N GLY A 167 -6.55 -2.05 -0.20
CA GLY A 167 -6.46 -3.46 -0.61
C GLY A 167 -7.27 -3.77 -1.87
N GLY A 168 -8.35 -3.04 -2.15
CA GLY A 168 -9.08 -3.15 -3.43
C GLY A 168 -8.26 -2.73 -4.67
N ILE A 169 -7.11 -2.08 -4.48
CA ILE A 169 -6.20 -1.67 -5.57
C ILE A 169 -5.13 -2.74 -5.82
N SER A 170 -4.48 -3.26 -4.77
CA SER A 170 -3.34 -4.17 -4.89
C SER A 170 -3.58 -5.62 -4.44
N GLY A 171 -4.71 -5.89 -3.78
CA GLY A 171 -4.90 -7.10 -2.97
C GLY A 171 -4.38 -6.94 -1.53
N GLY A 172 -3.67 -5.85 -1.22
CA GLY A 172 -3.23 -5.49 0.13
C GLY A 172 -2.26 -6.49 0.75
N HIS A 173 -1.21 -6.88 0.02
CA HIS A 173 -0.26 -7.89 0.51
C HIS A 173 0.63 -7.32 1.61
N PHE A 174 1.19 -6.13 1.37
CA PHE A 174 2.06 -5.34 2.26
C PHE A 174 3.22 -6.13 2.91
N ASN A 175 3.57 -7.28 2.32
CA ASN A 175 4.49 -8.24 2.90
C ASN A 175 5.04 -9.16 1.79
N PRO A 176 6.38 -9.25 1.62
CA PRO A 176 7.01 -10.18 0.69
C PRO A 176 6.64 -11.65 0.90
N ALA A 177 6.50 -12.10 2.15
CA ALA A 177 6.13 -13.48 2.48
C ALA A 177 4.67 -13.79 2.13
N VAL A 178 3.75 -12.83 2.34
CA VAL A 178 2.36 -12.95 1.88
C VAL A 178 2.31 -13.00 0.36
N THR A 179 3.06 -12.11 -0.31
CA THR A 179 3.14 -12.06 -1.77
C THR A 179 3.66 -13.37 -2.36
N LEU A 180 4.65 -14.00 -1.72
CA LEU A 180 5.14 -15.33 -2.10
C LEU A 180 4.02 -16.38 -2.00
N GLY A 181 3.31 -16.44 -0.87
CA GLY A 181 2.25 -17.43 -0.64
C GLY A 181 1.08 -17.29 -1.63
N VAL A 182 0.68 -16.04 -1.91
CA VAL A 182 -0.35 -15.72 -2.90
C VAL A 182 0.11 -16.08 -4.31
N ALA A 183 1.37 -15.80 -4.68
CA ALA A 183 1.92 -16.12 -5.99
C ALA A 183 1.99 -17.64 -6.25
N LEU A 184 2.39 -18.44 -5.25
CA LEU A 184 2.44 -19.91 -5.34
C LEU A 184 1.06 -20.55 -5.56
N ASN A 185 0.00 -19.84 -5.19
CA ASN A 185 -1.39 -20.25 -5.35
C ASN A 185 -2.12 -19.52 -6.48
N GLY A 186 -1.40 -18.79 -7.33
CA GLY A 186 -1.96 -18.17 -8.53
C GLY A 186 -2.82 -16.93 -8.29
N GLY A 187 -2.79 -16.35 -7.07
CA GLY A 187 -3.52 -15.11 -6.77
C GLY A 187 -2.86 -13.85 -7.32
N ILE A 188 -1.62 -13.93 -7.81
CA ILE A 188 -0.89 -12.83 -8.46
C ILE A 188 0.05 -13.39 -9.53
N SER A 189 0.28 -12.62 -10.60
CA SER A 189 1.29 -12.99 -11.61
C SER A 189 2.71 -12.88 -11.04
N ILE A 190 3.63 -13.73 -11.50
CA ILE A 190 5.03 -13.72 -11.06
C ILE A 190 5.71 -12.37 -11.35
N SER A 191 5.45 -11.76 -12.50
CA SER A 191 6.04 -10.45 -12.83
C SER A 191 5.58 -9.36 -11.87
N LEU A 192 4.29 -9.33 -11.51
CA LEU A 192 3.76 -8.36 -10.56
C LEU A 192 4.23 -8.65 -9.13
N SER A 193 4.39 -9.92 -8.74
CA SER A 193 4.90 -10.28 -7.42
C SER A 193 6.33 -9.82 -7.20
N VAL A 194 7.17 -9.83 -8.24
CA VAL A 194 8.53 -9.26 -8.20
C VAL A 194 8.48 -7.75 -8.03
N LEU A 195 7.58 -7.04 -8.71
CA LEU A 195 7.42 -5.59 -8.54
C LEU A 195 6.91 -5.24 -7.12
N TYR A 196 5.98 -6.04 -6.59
CA TYR A 196 5.51 -5.92 -5.21
C TYR A 196 6.65 -6.08 -4.21
N PHE A 197 7.49 -7.11 -4.39
CA PHE A 197 8.66 -7.31 -3.55
C PHE A 197 9.50 -6.03 -3.44
N PHE A 198 9.93 -5.45 -4.56
CA PHE A 198 10.74 -4.23 -4.52
C PHE A 198 9.98 -3.02 -3.95
N ALA A 199 8.71 -2.82 -4.33
CA ALA A 199 7.89 -1.74 -3.79
C ALA A 199 7.74 -1.82 -2.26
N GLN A 200 7.52 -3.03 -1.74
CA GLN A 200 7.42 -3.30 -0.31
C GLN A 200 8.76 -3.05 0.38
N MET A 201 9.89 -3.52 -0.17
CA MET A 201 11.21 -3.28 0.42
C MET A 201 11.55 -1.78 0.51
N ILE A 202 11.30 -1.02 -0.57
CA ILE A 202 11.54 0.43 -0.61
C ILE A 202 10.57 1.14 0.35
N GLY A 203 9.29 0.75 0.37
CA GLY A 203 8.31 1.31 1.29
C GLY A 203 8.71 1.09 2.75
N GLY A 204 9.19 -0.10 3.09
CA GLY A 204 9.66 -0.40 4.45
C GLY A 204 10.86 0.44 4.86
N ALA A 205 11.83 0.61 3.97
CA ALA A 205 12.97 1.51 4.20
C ALA A 205 12.53 2.96 4.41
N LEU A 206 11.57 3.44 3.60
CA LEU A 206 11.04 4.79 3.74
C LEU A 206 10.26 4.99 5.05
N GLY A 207 9.37 4.06 5.40
CA GLY A 207 8.63 4.13 6.67
C GLY A 207 9.57 4.20 7.88
N ALA A 208 10.66 3.43 7.87
CA ALA A 208 11.67 3.49 8.91
C ALA A 208 12.48 4.80 8.91
N ALA A 209 12.77 5.36 7.73
CA ALA A 209 13.43 6.66 7.60
C ALA A 209 12.57 7.80 8.18
N PHE A 210 11.25 7.75 8.00
CA PHE A 210 10.33 8.71 8.63
C PHE A 210 10.35 8.59 10.16
N THR A 211 10.38 7.39 10.72
CA THR A 211 10.52 7.21 12.17
C THR A 211 11.82 7.83 12.67
N ARG A 212 12.93 7.64 11.96
CA ARG A 212 14.21 8.29 12.30
C ARG A 212 14.13 9.81 12.23
N ALA A 213 13.40 10.36 11.27
CA ALA A 213 13.27 11.80 11.10
C ALA A 213 12.38 12.45 12.18
N VAL A 214 11.36 11.74 12.66
CA VAL A 214 10.38 12.26 13.63
C VAL A 214 10.84 12.03 15.07
N LEU A 215 11.52 10.92 15.36
CA LEU A 215 11.93 10.62 16.73
C LEU A 215 13.19 11.36 17.15
N PRO A 216 13.23 11.88 18.39
CA PRO A 216 14.44 12.45 18.94
C PRO A 216 15.49 11.35 19.14
N SER A 217 16.77 11.69 18.95
CA SER A 217 17.89 10.73 18.95
C SER A 217 17.96 9.86 20.21
N HIS A 218 17.64 10.42 21.38
CA HIS A 218 17.65 9.68 22.65
C HIS A 218 16.61 8.56 22.73
N VAL A 219 15.50 8.67 21.99
CA VAL A 219 14.47 7.61 21.84
C VAL A 219 14.78 6.70 20.66
N TYR A 220 15.32 7.24 19.56
CA TYR A 220 15.60 6.43 18.37
C TYR A 220 16.75 5.43 18.59
N HIS A 221 17.87 5.90 19.15
CA HIS A 221 19.11 5.09 19.29
C HIS A 221 19.94 5.38 20.56
N GLY A 222 19.43 6.19 21.50
CA GLY A 222 20.13 6.59 22.72
C GLY A 222 19.67 5.85 23.99
N ASN A 223 19.53 6.58 25.10
CA ASN A 223 19.30 5.95 26.41
C ASN A 223 17.89 5.33 26.58
N MET A 224 16.91 5.75 25.77
CA MET A 224 15.55 5.19 25.73
C MET A 224 15.30 4.52 24.38
N SER A 225 16.36 3.95 23.80
CA SER A 225 16.38 3.45 22.44
C SER A 225 15.31 2.39 22.19
N ILE A 226 14.52 2.61 21.13
CA ILE A 226 13.71 1.55 20.48
C ILE A 226 14.53 0.78 19.42
N ASN A 227 15.84 1.00 19.35
CA ASN A 227 16.75 0.48 18.32
C ASN A 227 16.25 0.73 16.89
N GLY A 228 15.74 1.95 16.64
CA GLY A 228 15.11 2.32 15.38
C GLY A 228 13.85 1.52 15.00
N GLY A 229 13.28 0.75 15.94
CA GLY A 229 12.21 -0.21 15.70
C GLY A 229 12.68 -1.47 14.97
N ALA A 230 13.98 -1.74 14.94
CA ALA A 230 14.55 -2.92 14.29
C ALA A 230 14.31 -4.19 15.10
N HIS A 231 13.98 -5.26 14.38
CA HIS A 231 13.81 -6.58 14.97
C HIS A 231 15.16 -7.14 15.40
N THR A 232 15.21 -7.64 16.63
CA THR A 232 16.35 -8.33 17.21
C THR A 232 15.87 -9.56 17.97
N LEU A 233 16.76 -10.52 18.17
CA LEU A 233 16.46 -11.70 18.97
C LEU A 233 16.59 -11.34 20.45
N SER A 234 15.75 -11.93 21.30
CA SER A 234 15.98 -11.86 22.74
C SER A 234 17.28 -12.59 23.11
N ALA A 235 17.93 -12.16 24.20
CA ALA A 235 19.31 -12.53 24.53
C ALA A 235 19.57 -14.04 24.69
N GLU A 236 18.53 -14.83 24.94
CA GLU A 236 18.61 -16.27 25.22
C GLU A 236 18.09 -17.14 24.05
N VAL A 237 17.58 -16.54 22.99
CA VAL A 237 17.00 -17.29 21.87
C VAL A 237 18.08 -17.63 20.85
N GLU A 238 18.30 -18.93 20.67
CA GLU A 238 19.17 -19.43 19.60
C GLU A 238 18.58 -19.10 18.22
N PRO A 239 19.40 -18.70 17.22
CA PRO A 239 18.89 -18.32 15.91
C PRO A 239 18.07 -19.41 15.20
N GLY A 240 18.35 -20.69 15.44
CA GLY A 240 17.55 -21.80 14.90
C GLY A 240 16.10 -21.81 15.40
N TRP A 241 15.90 -21.60 16.70
CA TRP A 241 14.58 -21.48 17.31
C TRP A 241 13.87 -20.19 16.88
N ALA A 242 14.62 -19.12 16.65
CA ALA A 242 14.08 -17.88 16.10
C ALA A 242 13.54 -18.08 14.67
N VAL A 243 14.26 -18.82 13.81
CA VAL A 243 13.77 -19.18 12.47
C VAL A 243 12.47 -19.98 12.55
N LEU A 244 12.41 -20.98 13.45
CA LEU A 244 11.19 -21.77 13.64
C LEU A 244 10.03 -20.90 14.12
N CYS A 245 10.27 -20.02 15.08
CA CYS A 245 9.27 -19.08 15.60
C CYS A 245 8.71 -18.20 14.48
N GLU A 246 9.58 -17.50 13.73
CA GLU A 246 9.15 -16.66 12.59
C GLU A 246 8.44 -17.47 11.49
N ALA A 247 8.83 -18.72 11.27
CA ALA A 247 8.14 -19.60 10.33
C ALA A 247 6.72 -19.95 10.79
N ILE A 248 6.51 -20.25 12.07
CA ILE A 248 5.18 -20.55 12.62
C ILE A 248 4.28 -19.31 12.58
N LEU A 249 4.78 -18.15 13.02
CA LEU A 249 4.02 -16.89 12.97
C LEU A 249 3.66 -16.54 11.52
N THR A 250 4.62 -16.63 10.60
CA THR A 250 4.33 -16.35 9.19
C THR A 250 3.38 -17.37 8.58
N PHE A 251 3.43 -18.64 9.00
CA PHE A 251 2.43 -19.63 8.61
C PHE A 251 1.03 -19.19 9.03
N VAL A 252 0.83 -18.75 10.27
CA VAL A 252 -0.48 -18.28 10.76
C VAL A 252 -0.98 -17.11 9.91
N LEU A 253 -0.14 -16.11 9.67
CA LEU A 253 -0.47 -14.95 8.83
C LEU A 253 -0.82 -15.37 7.39
N VAL A 254 0.08 -16.08 6.71
CA VAL A 254 -0.10 -16.44 5.29
C VAL A 254 -1.26 -17.40 5.12
N PHE A 255 -1.43 -18.38 6.01
CA PHE A 255 -2.58 -19.29 5.97
C PHE A 255 -3.89 -18.53 6.15
N THR A 256 -3.94 -17.56 7.07
CA THR A 256 -5.11 -16.68 7.24
C THR A 256 -5.41 -15.89 5.96
N VAL A 257 -4.38 -15.34 5.30
CA VAL A 257 -4.55 -14.64 4.01
C VAL A 257 -5.10 -15.59 2.95
N LEU A 258 -4.51 -16.77 2.77
CA LEU A 258 -4.96 -17.72 1.75
C LEU A 258 -6.42 -18.15 1.99
N MET A 259 -6.75 -18.51 3.23
CA MET A 259 -8.09 -18.97 3.60
C MET A 259 -9.18 -17.89 3.57
N ASN A 260 -8.83 -16.60 3.74
CA ASN A 260 -9.82 -15.52 3.81
C ASN A 260 -9.84 -14.63 2.56
N ALA A 261 -8.74 -14.51 1.83
CA ALA A 261 -8.63 -13.62 0.67
C ALA A 261 -8.56 -14.37 -0.67
N LEU A 262 -8.10 -15.63 -0.70
CA LEU A 262 -8.03 -16.43 -1.94
C LEU A 262 -9.10 -17.53 -2.00
N ASP A 263 -9.53 -18.05 -0.86
CA ASP A 263 -10.55 -19.10 -0.83
C ASP A 263 -11.92 -18.56 -1.22
N LYS A 264 -12.53 -19.13 -2.26
CA LYS A 264 -13.84 -18.72 -2.77
C LYS A 264 -14.96 -18.80 -1.74
N ARG A 265 -14.81 -19.59 -0.69
CA ARG A 265 -15.80 -19.70 0.40
C ARG A 265 -15.82 -18.46 1.29
N ASN A 266 -14.71 -17.73 1.40
CA ASN A 266 -14.53 -16.63 2.34
C ASN A 266 -14.12 -15.30 1.69
N GLN A 267 -13.66 -15.29 0.44
CA GLN A 267 -13.08 -14.12 -0.23
C GLN A 267 -13.97 -12.87 -0.24
N ASP A 268 -15.29 -13.04 -0.23
CA ASP A 268 -16.27 -11.94 -0.26
C ASP A 268 -16.66 -11.45 1.15
N SER A 269 -16.02 -11.98 2.20
CA SER A 269 -16.30 -11.60 3.58
C SER A 269 -15.78 -10.20 3.89
N VAL A 270 -16.66 -9.34 4.39
CA VAL A 270 -16.30 -8.02 4.93
C VAL A 270 -15.34 -8.10 6.12
N LEU A 271 -15.20 -9.28 6.74
CA LEU A 271 -14.31 -9.51 7.88
C LEU A 271 -12.90 -9.92 7.48
N THR A 272 -12.63 -10.24 6.20
CA THR A 272 -11.30 -10.67 5.72
C THR A 272 -10.17 -9.71 6.14
N PRO A 273 -10.30 -8.37 6.01
CA PRO A 273 -9.28 -7.45 6.48
C PRO A 273 -9.00 -7.54 7.98
N LEU A 274 -10.06 -7.70 8.78
CA LEU A 274 -9.95 -7.83 10.24
C LEU A 274 -9.33 -9.17 10.64
N ALA A 275 -9.68 -10.26 9.96
CA ALA A 275 -9.09 -11.57 10.22
C ALA A 275 -7.57 -11.55 9.99
N ILE A 276 -7.11 -10.95 8.89
CA ILE A 276 -5.68 -10.79 8.58
C ILE A 276 -5.00 -9.87 9.60
N GLY A 277 -5.62 -8.74 9.95
CA GLY A 277 -5.11 -7.84 10.97
C GLY A 277 -5.00 -8.50 12.35
N PHE A 278 -5.99 -9.28 12.76
CA PHE A 278 -5.95 -9.99 14.04
C PHE A 278 -4.94 -11.13 14.06
N ALA A 279 -4.68 -11.80 12.93
CA ALA A 279 -3.56 -12.75 12.84
C ALA A 279 -2.24 -12.05 13.17
N VAL A 280 -1.95 -10.91 12.53
CA VAL A 280 -0.76 -10.09 12.84
C VAL A 280 -0.73 -9.67 14.32
N ALA A 281 -1.85 -9.24 14.88
CA ALA A 281 -1.90 -8.80 16.27
C ALA A 281 -1.59 -9.95 17.25
N VAL A 282 -2.22 -11.11 17.06
CA VAL A 282 -1.99 -12.30 17.90
C VAL A 282 -0.57 -12.81 17.76
N ASP A 283 -0.03 -12.84 16.54
CA ASP A 283 1.34 -13.27 16.29
C ASP A 283 2.36 -12.37 16.99
N ILE A 284 2.13 -11.05 16.99
CA ILE A 284 2.97 -10.11 17.74
C ILE A 284 2.84 -10.30 19.25
N MET A 285 1.63 -10.47 19.76
CA MET A 285 1.41 -10.72 21.19
C MET A 285 2.05 -12.04 21.66
N GLY A 286 2.07 -13.06 20.80
CA GLY A 286 2.65 -14.37 21.12
C GLY A 286 4.15 -14.45 20.92
N GLY A 287 4.67 -13.94 19.80
CA GLY A 287 6.07 -14.10 19.39
C GLY A 287 6.95 -12.87 19.58
N GLY A 288 6.36 -11.70 19.87
CA GLY A 288 7.08 -10.43 19.86
C GLY A 288 8.21 -10.34 20.89
N MET A 289 8.07 -10.96 22.05
CA MET A 289 9.15 -11.01 23.05
C MET A 289 10.27 -12.01 22.71
N THR A 290 10.09 -12.84 21.68
CA THR A 290 11.08 -13.83 21.23
C THR A 290 11.92 -13.30 20.08
N THR A 291 11.27 -12.83 19.01
CA THR A 291 11.92 -12.40 17.76
C THR A 291 11.53 -10.99 17.31
N GLY A 292 10.59 -10.34 18.01
CA GLY A 292 9.87 -9.16 17.54
C GLY A 292 8.69 -9.47 16.60
N ALA A 293 8.45 -10.75 16.30
CA ALA A 293 7.35 -11.24 15.45
C ALA A 293 7.26 -10.47 14.13
N SER A 294 8.30 -10.56 13.31
CA SER A 294 8.38 -9.80 12.07
C SER A 294 7.32 -10.22 11.06
N MET A 295 7.33 -11.51 10.71
CA MET A 295 6.58 -12.17 9.64
C MET A 295 6.78 -11.59 8.24
N ASN A 296 7.59 -10.53 8.11
CA ASN A 296 7.59 -9.65 6.96
C ASN A 296 9.02 -9.13 6.69
N PRO A 297 9.69 -9.64 5.64
CA PRO A 297 11.04 -9.21 5.30
C PRO A 297 11.18 -7.69 5.11
N ALA A 298 10.18 -7.01 4.52
CA ALA A 298 10.21 -5.55 4.35
C ALA A 298 10.11 -4.80 5.69
N ARG A 299 9.29 -5.32 6.63
CA ARG A 299 9.13 -4.77 7.98
C ARG A 299 10.39 -4.96 8.84
N SER A 300 11.18 -6.00 8.60
CA SER A 300 12.48 -6.17 9.26
C SER A 300 13.60 -5.37 8.60
N PHE A 301 13.68 -5.42 7.26
CA PHE A 301 14.78 -4.81 6.51
C PHE A 301 14.82 -3.29 6.65
N GLY A 302 13.67 -2.61 6.53
CA GLY A 302 13.63 -1.14 6.55
C GLY A 302 14.22 -0.54 7.84
N PRO A 303 13.71 -0.94 9.02
CA PRO A 303 14.26 -0.50 10.30
C PRO A 303 15.73 -0.89 10.51
N ALA A 304 16.13 -2.10 10.09
CA ALA A 304 17.52 -2.54 10.18
C ALA A 304 18.45 -1.65 9.34
N LEU A 305 18.05 -1.33 8.11
CA LEU A 305 18.78 -0.41 7.24
C LEU A 305 18.91 0.98 7.87
N ALA A 306 17.82 1.54 8.40
CA ALA A 306 17.81 2.88 8.96
C ALA A 306 18.65 3.03 10.23
N VAL A 307 18.65 2.00 11.11
CA VAL A 307 19.41 2.01 12.37
C VAL A 307 20.86 1.56 12.20
N SER A 308 21.20 0.86 11.11
CA SER A 308 22.56 0.33 10.88
C SER A 308 23.65 1.40 10.95
N THR A 309 23.34 2.67 10.64
CA THR A 309 24.29 3.78 10.80
C THR A 309 24.73 4.05 12.25
N PHE A 310 24.03 3.47 13.23
CA PHE A 310 24.30 3.59 14.66
C PHE A 310 24.55 2.24 15.34
N ASN A 311 24.09 1.13 14.75
CA ASN A 311 24.16 -0.20 15.31
C ASN A 311 24.30 -1.27 14.20
N ASP A 312 25.53 -1.68 13.91
CA ASP A 312 25.83 -2.70 12.90
C ASP A 312 25.41 -4.11 13.34
N ASP A 313 25.26 -4.37 14.64
CA ASP A 313 24.88 -5.69 15.16
C ASP A 313 23.47 -6.11 14.73
N VAL A 314 22.65 -5.18 14.24
CA VAL A 314 21.32 -5.45 13.68
C VAL A 314 21.35 -6.47 12.53
N TRP A 315 22.49 -6.60 11.84
CA TRP A 315 22.66 -7.54 10.73
C TRP A 315 23.01 -8.97 11.15
N LYS A 316 23.52 -9.18 12.38
CA LYS A 316 24.11 -10.45 12.82
C LYS A 316 23.19 -11.66 12.66
N HIS A 317 21.92 -11.50 13.01
CA HIS A 317 20.89 -12.55 12.90
C HIS A 317 19.75 -12.16 11.96
N HIS A 318 19.96 -11.16 11.10
CA HIS A 318 18.90 -10.60 10.26
C HIS A 318 18.31 -11.62 9.27
N TYR A 319 19.08 -12.63 8.86
CA TYR A 319 18.63 -13.71 7.98
C TYR A 319 17.40 -14.47 8.52
N VAL A 320 17.19 -14.47 9.85
CA VAL A 320 16.02 -15.08 10.50
C VAL A 320 14.72 -14.54 9.91
N TYR A 321 14.68 -13.23 9.65
CA TYR A 321 13.50 -12.52 9.11
C TYR A 321 13.32 -12.67 7.60
N TRP A 322 14.18 -13.46 6.95
CA TRP A 322 14.06 -13.86 5.56
C TRP A 322 13.69 -15.34 5.48
N VAL A 323 14.50 -16.18 6.13
CA VAL A 323 14.35 -17.64 6.11
C VAL A 323 13.07 -18.08 6.81
N GLY A 324 12.81 -17.56 8.02
CA GLY A 324 11.59 -17.89 8.78
C GLY A 324 10.32 -17.57 7.97
N PRO A 325 10.12 -16.31 7.54
CA PRO A 325 8.95 -15.95 6.76
C PRO A 325 8.81 -16.70 5.43
N ALA A 326 9.90 -16.98 4.72
CA ALA A 326 9.86 -17.81 3.52
C ALA A 326 9.37 -19.23 3.82
N LEU A 327 9.90 -19.89 4.86
CA LEU A 327 9.46 -21.23 5.26
C LEU A 327 7.99 -21.27 5.67
N GLY A 328 7.54 -20.32 6.49
CA GLY A 328 6.14 -20.22 6.90
C GLY A 328 5.20 -20.04 5.72
N SER A 329 5.57 -19.18 4.77
CA SER A 329 4.82 -18.95 3.54
C SER A 329 4.75 -20.20 2.65
N LEU A 330 5.85 -20.92 2.47
CA LEU A 330 5.91 -22.16 1.69
C LEU A 330 5.02 -23.26 2.31
N VAL A 331 5.07 -23.44 3.62
CA VAL A 331 4.23 -24.43 4.32
C VAL A 331 2.75 -24.06 4.23
N ALA A 332 2.39 -22.80 4.45
CA ALA A 332 1.01 -22.32 4.32
C ALA A 332 0.48 -22.53 2.90
N ALA A 333 1.28 -22.18 1.89
CA ALA A 333 0.93 -22.39 0.49
C ALA A 333 0.78 -23.87 0.13
N GLY A 334 1.61 -24.74 0.70
CA GLY A 334 1.53 -26.20 0.49
C GLY A 334 0.29 -26.84 1.12
N ILE A 335 -0.13 -26.37 2.30
CA ILE A 335 -1.32 -26.89 3.01
C ILE A 335 -2.63 -26.36 2.41
N TYR A 336 -2.63 -25.14 1.87
CA TYR A 336 -3.83 -24.54 1.27
C TYR A 336 -4.29 -25.25 -0.02
N ARG A 337 -3.35 -25.81 -0.79
CA ARG A 337 -3.64 -26.53 -2.05
C ARG A 337 -4.39 -27.84 -1.82
#